data_AF-A0A2P2C5F2-F1
#
_entry.id   AF-A0A2P2C5F2-F1
#
_cell.length_a   1.000
_cell.length_b   1.000
_cell.length_c   1.000
_cell.angle_alpha   90.00
_cell.angle_beta   90.00
_cell.angle_gamma   90.00
#
_symmetry.space_group_name_H-M   'P 1'
#
loop_
_entity.id
_entity.type
_entity.pdbx_description
1 polymer ?
#
loop_
_entity_poly.entity_id
_entity_poly.type
_entity_poly.pdbx_seq_one_letter_code
_entity_poly.pdbx_strand_id
1 'polypeptide(L)'
;MTSRTFRWGLLALAAALVANTVAGPLVTGWIDYPITESMLNQLLGLEVVSLALVVPLLVVAAELVRRDHRAAAAVAFGPCGYAAYMFVQYVVGPAYTSYSLVVLAQVAIASLAGAMTLASWARLVRAPLPQLVHATRRGVVLLLLAAFVLARYLPALAGGLTGAELSGEFREAPAFYWSIVLLDLGVVVPATCVAGLAVLGRRPAGTAAYYAVLGWFALVPPSVASMAAVMVVRDDPYASMGTFAFLTVAALAMAGFAAAEFRRLFLERAPDRVSVATALASGPGSGEK
;
A
#
# COMPACT_ATOMS: atom_id res chain seq x y z
N MET A 1 2.64 1.15 -21.39
CA MET A 1 2.08 2.49 -21.07
C MET A 1 3.17 3.55 -21.14
N THR A 2 2.93 4.65 -21.85
CA THR A 2 3.90 5.76 -21.97
C THR A 2 4.06 6.51 -20.64
N SER A 3 5.15 7.27 -20.46
CA SER A 3 5.33 8.10 -19.25
C SER A 3 4.23 9.15 -19.09
N ARG A 4 3.73 9.71 -20.21
CA ARG A 4 2.61 10.67 -20.20
C ARG A 4 1.33 10.02 -19.69
N THR A 5 0.93 8.87 -20.24
CA THR A 5 -0.29 8.16 -19.81
C THR A 5 -0.18 7.73 -18.34
N PHE A 6 0.99 7.24 -17.91
CA PHE A 6 1.20 6.86 -16.51
C PHE A 6 1.02 8.05 -15.56
N ARG A 7 1.66 9.18 -15.85
CA ARG A 7 1.52 10.41 -15.06
C ARG A 7 0.06 10.85 -14.95
N TRP A 8 -0.67 10.89 -16.07
CA TRP A 8 -2.07 11.28 -16.06
C TRP A 8 -2.96 10.27 -15.32
N GLY A 9 -2.66 8.98 -15.40
CA GLY A 9 -3.35 7.94 -14.62
C GLY A 9 -3.18 8.13 -13.11
N LEU A 10 -1.98 8.50 -12.65
CA LEU A 10 -1.72 8.81 -11.23
C LEU A 10 -2.50 10.05 -10.76
N LEU A 11 -2.52 11.12 -11.57
CA LEU A 11 -3.27 12.33 -11.25
C LEU A 11 -4.79 12.10 -11.30
N ALA A 12 -5.27 11.31 -12.26
CA ALA A 12 -6.68 10.92 -12.34
C ALA A 12 -7.09 10.11 -11.12
N LEU A 13 -6.25 9.17 -10.67
CA LEU A 13 -6.49 8.42 -9.44
C LEU A 13 -6.53 9.35 -8.22
N ALA A 14 -5.57 10.27 -8.09
CA ALA A 14 -5.55 11.24 -7.01
C ALA A 14 -6.83 12.10 -6.98
N ALA A 15 -7.25 12.61 -8.14
CA ALA A 15 -8.48 13.39 -8.26
C ALA A 15 -9.73 12.56 -7.92
N ALA A 16 -9.78 11.30 -8.33
CA ALA A 16 -10.91 10.41 -8.04
C ALA A 16 -11.00 10.08 -6.54
N LEU A 17 -9.87 9.90 -5.86
CA LEU A 17 -9.84 9.74 -4.40
C LEU A 17 -10.37 10.98 -3.70
N VAL A 18 -9.90 12.18 -4.07
CA VAL A 18 -10.41 13.43 -3.51
C VAL A 18 -11.92 13.58 -3.75
N ALA A 19 -12.38 13.30 -4.97
CA ALA A 19 -13.81 13.37 -5.29
C ALA A 19 -14.64 12.38 -4.46
N ASN A 20 -14.17 11.14 -4.28
CA ASN A 20 -14.82 10.16 -3.42
C ASN A 20 -14.87 10.63 -1.97
N THR A 21 -13.76 11.13 -1.42
CA THR A 21 -13.72 11.61 -0.03
C THR A 21 -14.64 12.80 0.19
N VAL A 22 -14.62 13.77 -0.74
CA VAL A 22 -15.46 14.97 -0.63
C VAL A 22 -16.93 14.60 -0.73
N ALA A 23 -17.31 13.74 -1.68
CA ALA A 23 -18.68 13.26 -1.81
C ALA A 23 -19.08 12.35 -0.63
N GLY A 24 -18.11 11.70 0.02
CA GLY A 24 -18.31 10.81 1.14
C GLY A 24 -18.65 11.51 2.46
N PRO A 25 -18.81 10.73 3.54
CA PRO A 25 -19.26 11.20 4.85
C PRO A 25 -18.26 12.10 5.57
N LEU A 26 -17.01 12.21 5.11
CA LEU A 26 -16.02 13.08 5.73
C LEU A 26 -16.31 14.57 5.48
N VAL A 27 -16.94 14.91 4.34
CA VAL A 27 -17.15 16.32 3.95
C VAL A 27 -18.60 16.63 3.64
N THR A 28 -19.20 16.04 2.59
CA THR A 28 -20.58 16.40 2.19
C THR A 28 -21.64 15.39 2.60
N GLY A 29 -21.27 14.13 2.83
CA GLY A 29 -22.22 13.05 3.14
C GLY A 29 -23.19 12.73 2.00
N TRP A 30 -22.82 13.02 0.75
CA TRP A 30 -23.67 12.73 -0.42
C TRP A 30 -23.70 11.24 -0.76
N ILE A 31 -22.59 10.54 -0.52
CA ILE A 31 -22.53 9.08 -0.62
C ILE A 31 -23.00 8.50 0.70
N ASP A 32 -24.15 7.86 0.68
CA ASP A 32 -24.65 7.07 1.78
C ASP A 32 -24.16 5.62 1.65
N TYR A 33 -23.45 5.15 2.67
CA TYR A 33 -22.92 3.79 2.72
C TYR A 33 -23.83 2.96 3.62
N PRO A 34 -24.40 1.84 3.13
CA PRO A 34 -25.22 0.95 3.95
C PRO A 34 -24.34 0.12 4.92
N ILE A 35 -23.76 0.80 5.91
CA ILE A 35 -22.81 0.27 6.88
C ILE A 35 -23.19 0.70 8.29
N THR A 36 -22.70 -0.03 9.29
CA THR A 36 -22.92 0.36 10.68
C THR A 36 -22.10 1.59 11.07
N GLU A 37 -22.48 2.24 12.17
CA GLU A 37 -21.76 3.41 12.67
C GLU A 37 -20.29 3.11 12.97
N SER A 38 -19.97 1.92 13.50
CA SER A 38 -18.58 1.57 13.74
C SER A 38 -17.76 1.39 12.47
N MET A 39 -18.36 0.82 11.42
CA MET A 39 -17.71 0.77 10.11
C MET A 39 -17.55 2.16 9.50
N LEU A 40 -18.53 3.04 9.70
CA LEU A 40 -18.43 4.44 9.27
C LEU A 40 -17.27 5.15 9.98
N ASN A 41 -17.05 4.91 11.27
CA ASN A 41 -15.92 5.49 12.00
C ASN A 41 -14.57 5.05 11.42
N GLN A 42 -14.45 3.76 11.06
CA GLN A 42 -13.25 3.25 10.39
C GLN A 42 -13.09 3.86 8.99
N LEU A 43 -14.18 3.98 8.23
CA LEU A 43 -14.20 4.62 6.92
C LEU A 43 -13.70 6.07 7.00
N LEU A 44 -14.15 6.85 7.97
CA LEU A 44 -13.68 8.21 8.17
C LEU A 44 -12.17 8.27 8.45
N GLY A 45 -11.66 7.36 9.28
CA GLY A 45 -10.22 7.24 9.52
C GLY A 45 -9.41 6.94 8.26
N LEU A 46 -9.95 6.08 7.37
CA LEU A 46 -9.35 5.78 6.06
C LEU A 46 -9.35 6.97 5.11
N GLU A 47 -10.45 7.70 5.05
CA GLU A 47 -10.60 8.89 4.20
C GLU A 47 -9.60 9.99 4.61
N VAL A 48 -9.37 10.16 5.91
CA VAL A 48 -8.33 11.07 6.44
C VAL A 48 -6.94 10.69 5.90
N VAL A 49 -6.58 9.40 5.93
CA VAL A 49 -5.28 8.94 5.41
C VAL A 49 -5.20 9.05 3.89
N SER A 50 -6.31 8.80 3.20
CA SER A 50 -6.39 8.95 1.74
C SER A 50 -6.06 10.38 1.32
N LEU A 51 -6.64 11.38 1.99
CA LEU A 51 -6.35 12.80 1.71
C LEU A 51 -4.97 13.23 2.20
N ALA A 52 -4.57 12.84 3.41
CA ALA A 52 -3.36 13.36 4.05
C ALA A 52 -2.07 12.70 3.55
N LEU A 53 -2.12 11.44 3.09
CA LEU A 53 -0.94 10.68 2.68
C LEU A 53 -1.03 10.16 1.24
N VAL A 54 -2.11 9.45 0.89
CA VAL A 54 -2.21 8.73 -0.38
C VAL A 54 -2.24 9.69 -1.57
N VAL A 55 -3.14 10.68 -1.54
CA VAL A 55 -3.28 11.70 -2.58
C VAL A 55 -1.97 12.49 -2.78
N PRO A 56 -1.32 13.04 -1.73
CA PRO A 56 -0.02 13.70 -1.87
C PRO A 56 1.05 12.80 -2.49
N LEU A 57 1.14 11.52 -2.11
CA LEU A 57 2.11 10.58 -2.67
C LEU A 57 1.84 10.27 -4.14
N LEU A 58 0.58 10.19 -4.57
CA LEU A 58 0.23 10.06 -6.00
C LEU A 58 0.68 11.28 -6.80
N VAL A 59 0.48 12.48 -6.26
CA VAL A 59 0.93 13.74 -6.89
C VAL A 59 2.46 13.81 -6.96
N VAL A 60 3.15 13.47 -5.87
CA VAL A 60 4.61 13.37 -5.84
C VAL A 60 5.11 12.35 -6.86
N ALA A 61 4.50 11.17 -6.93
CA ALA A 61 4.87 10.16 -7.93
C ALA A 61 4.65 10.67 -9.36
N ALA A 62 3.53 11.34 -9.64
CA ALA A 62 3.25 11.93 -10.95
C ALA A 62 4.29 13.00 -11.35
N GLU A 63 4.73 13.81 -10.38
CA GLU A 63 5.79 14.80 -10.58
C GLU A 63 7.15 14.14 -10.81
N LEU A 64 7.46 13.04 -10.11
CA LEU A 64 8.66 12.25 -10.35
C LEU A 64 8.65 11.61 -11.75
N VAL A 65 7.50 11.16 -12.25
CA VAL A 65 7.36 10.68 -13.64
C VAL A 65 7.65 11.82 -14.63
N ARG A 66 7.17 13.03 -14.36
CA ARG A 66 7.45 14.21 -15.21
C ARG A 66 8.95 14.51 -15.29
N ARG A 67 9.67 14.32 -14.19
CA ARG A 67 11.12 14.53 -14.08
C ARG A 67 11.95 13.34 -14.55
N ASP A 68 11.32 12.29 -15.08
CA ASP A 68 11.95 11.00 -15.43
C ASP A 68 12.79 10.40 -14.29
N HIS A 69 12.31 10.59 -13.05
CA HIS A 69 13.04 10.18 -11.86
C HIS A 69 12.85 8.68 -11.58
N ARG A 70 13.95 7.96 -11.36
CA ARG A 70 13.93 6.49 -11.14
C ARG A 70 13.02 6.01 -10.00
N ALA A 71 12.85 6.83 -8.97
CA ALA A 71 12.01 6.50 -7.81
C ALA A 71 10.51 6.57 -8.10
N ALA A 72 10.09 7.13 -9.24
CA ALA A 72 8.69 7.41 -9.55
C ALA A 72 7.80 6.17 -9.42
N ALA A 73 8.23 5.03 -9.98
CA ALA A 73 7.45 3.80 -9.95
C ALA A 73 7.40 3.17 -8.54
N ALA A 74 8.46 3.32 -7.74
CA ALA A 74 8.50 2.83 -6.36
C ALA A 74 7.53 3.63 -5.48
N VAL A 75 7.56 4.95 -5.60
CA VAL A 75 6.68 5.86 -4.84
C VAL A 75 5.22 5.70 -5.29
N ALA A 76 4.96 5.46 -6.58
CA ALA A 76 3.62 5.24 -7.10
C ALA A 76 2.98 3.93 -6.61
N PHE A 77 3.77 2.86 -6.47
CA PHE A 77 3.24 1.52 -6.21
C PHE A 77 2.43 1.47 -4.90
N GLY A 78 2.97 2.01 -3.80
CA GLY A 78 2.32 2.04 -2.49
C GLY A 78 0.90 2.61 -2.52
N PRO A 79 0.69 3.88 -2.89
CA PRO A 79 -0.63 4.51 -2.91
C PRO A 79 -1.56 3.95 -3.98
N CYS A 80 -1.06 3.51 -5.14
CA CYS A 80 -1.89 2.84 -6.15
C CYS A 80 -2.40 1.49 -5.65
N GLY A 81 -1.50 0.72 -5.04
CA GLY A 81 -1.85 -0.53 -4.40
C GLY A 81 -2.91 -0.24 -3.36
N TYR A 82 -2.61 0.66 -2.42
CA TYR A 82 -3.47 1.03 -1.30
C TYR A 82 -4.90 1.28 -1.76
N ALA A 83 -5.06 2.16 -2.75
CA ALA A 83 -6.37 2.46 -3.33
C ALA A 83 -7.04 1.22 -3.95
N ALA A 84 -6.30 0.35 -4.66
CA ALA A 84 -6.88 -0.84 -5.27
C ALA A 84 -7.48 -1.79 -4.23
N TYR A 85 -6.77 -2.03 -3.13
CA TYR A 85 -7.23 -2.88 -2.04
C TYR A 85 -8.36 -2.22 -1.25
N MET A 86 -8.29 -0.91 -0.98
CA MET A 86 -9.35 -0.22 -0.26
C MET A 86 -10.65 -0.22 -1.07
N PHE A 87 -10.60 0.07 -2.37
CA PHE A 87 -11.81 0.17 -3.17
C PHE A 87 -12.45 -1.18 -3.48
N VAL A 88 -11.74 -2.31 -3.36
CA VAL A 88 -12.40 -3.63 -3.33
C VAL A 88 -13.35 -3.71 -2.14
N GLN A 89 -12.95 -3.20 -0.97
CA GLN A 89 -13.78 -3.18 0.23
C GLN A 89 -14.93 -2.19 0.13
N TYR A 90 -14.74 -1.04 -0.52
CA TYR A 90 -15.84 -0.08 -0.75
C TYR A 90 -16.94 -0.67 -1.63
N VAL A 91 -16.57 -1.53 -2.58
CA VAL A 91 -17.52 -2.19 -3.48
C VAL A 91 -18.19 -3.38 -2.80
N VAL A 92 -17.42 -4.25 -2.16
CA VAL A 92 -17.92 -5.52 -1.60
C VAL A 92 -18.52 -5.34 -0.21
N GLY A 93 -17.86 -4.54 0.63
CA GLY A 93 -18.14 -4.42 2.06
C GLY A 93 -19.56 -3.94 2.38
N PRO A 94 -20.07 -2.86 1.76
CA PRO A 94 -21.43 -2.38 2.04
C PRO A 94 -22.54 -3.31 1.52
N ALA A 95 -22.21 -4.35 0.74
CA ALA A 95 -23.17 -5.34 0.25
C ALA A 95 -24.41 -4.72 -0.44
N TYR A 96 -24.19 -3.73 -1.32
CA TYR A 96 -25.26 -3.05 -2.04
C TYR A 96 -26.22 -4.03 -2.73
N THR A 97 -27.51 -3.86 -2.50
CA THR A 97 -28.59 -4.70 -3.07
C THR A 97 -29.22 -4.12 -4.33
N SER A 98 -28.80 -2.92 -4.74
CA SER A 98 -29.31 -2.21 -5.92
C SER A 98 -28.18 -1.60 -6.74
N TYR A 99 -28.45 -1.37 -8.03
CA TYR A 99 -27.51 -0.70 -8.91
C TYR A 99 -27.31 0.76 -8.46
N SER A 100 -26.06 1.19 -8.37
CA SER A 100 -25.71 2.53 -7.93
C SER A 100 -24.55 3.08 -8.75
N LEU A 101 -24.67 4.35 -9.16
CA LEU A 101 -23.58 5.08 -9.79
C LEU A 101 -22.36 5.20 -8.87
N VAL A 102 -22.57 5.24 -7.55
CA VAL A 102 -21.50 5.23 -6.55
C VAL A 102 -20.68 3.95 -6.67
N VAL A 103 -21.35 2.80 -6.74
CA VAL A 103 -20.68 1.50 -6.88
C VAL A 103 -19.91 1.44 -8.20
N LEU A 104 -20.50 1.90 -9.30
CA LEU A 104 -19.81 1.97 -10.58
C LEU A 104 -18.57 2.88 -10.54
N ALA A 105 -18.66 4.03 -9.86
CA ALA A 105 -17.53 4.92 -9.66
C ALA A 105 -16.43 4.26 -8.81
N GLN A 106 -16.80 3.55 -7.74
CA GLN A 106 -15.85 2.83 -6.88
C GLN A 106 -15.17 1.67 -7.63
N VAL A 107 -15.90 0.93 -8.46
CA VAL A 107 -15.33 -0.10 -9.35
C VAL A 107 -14.36 0.54 -10.37
N ALA A 108 -14.70 1.71 -10.92
CA ALA A 108 -13.81 2.43 -11.81
C ALA A 108 -12.52 2.88 -11.10
N ILE A 109 -12.62 3.36 -9.85
CA ILE A 109 -11.47 3.71 -9.02
C ILE A 109 -10.62 2.47 -8.71
N ALA A 110 -11.24 1.36 -8.29
CA ALA A 110 -10.55 0.09 -8.04
C ALA A 110 -9.79 -0.40 -9.28
N SER A 111 -10.44 -0.32 -10.45
CA SER A 111 -9.87 -0.75 -11.73
C SER A 111 -8.69 0.14 -12.13
N LEU A 112 -8.84 1.47 -12.01
CA LEU A 112 -7.76 2.41 -12.28
C LEU A 112 -6.58 2.21 -11.33
N ALA A 113 -6.85 2.06 -10.04
CA ALA A 113 -5.83 1.82 -9.02
C ALA A 113 -5.09 0.49 -9.26
N GLY A 114 -5.80 -0.58 -9.60
CA GLY A 114 -5.22 -1.86 -10.00
C GLY A 114 -4.35 -1.74 -11.24
N ALA A 115 -4.84 -1.07 -12.29
CA ALA A 115 -4.07 -0.82 -13.51
C ALA A 115 -2.81 0.00 -13.23
N MET A 116 -2.89 1.04 -12.39
CA MET A 116 -1.74 1.85 -12.01
C MET A 116 -0.77 1.10 -11.10
N THR A 117 -1.24 0.18 -10.27
CA THR A 117 -0.40 -0.74 -9.47
C THR A 117 0.41 -1.66 -10.37
N LEU A 118 -0.25 -2.33 -11.32
CA LEU A 118 0.41 -3.22 -12.29
C LEU A 118 1.38 -2.44 -13.18
N ALA A 119 1.01 -1.23 -13.60
CA ALA A 119 1.90 -0.35 -14.35
C ALA A 119 3.12 0.08 -13.53
N SER A 120 2.92 0.45 -12.27
CA SER A 120 4.01 0.81 -11.35
C SER A 120 4.95 -0.36 -11.19
N TRP A 121 4.43 -1.57 -10.96
CA TRP A 121 5.22 -2.80 -10.90
C TRP A 121 6.04 -3.02 -12.17
N ALA A 122 5.39 -3.01 -13.33
CA ALA A 122 6.03 -3.27 -14.61
C ALA A 122 7.12 -2.24 -14.95
N ARG A 123 7.05 -1.01 -14.41
CA ARG A 123 8.11 0.00 -14.53
C ARG A 123 9.19 -0.21 -13.48
N LEU A 124 8.82 -0.55 -12.26
CA LEU A 124 9.72 -0.73 -11.13
C LEU A 124 10.71 -1.87 -11.34
N VAL A 125 10.25 -3.02 -11.86
CA VAL A 125 11.12 -4.17 -12.17
C VAL A 125 12.15 -3.89 -13.27
N ARG A 126 11.93 -2.84 -14.07
CA ARG A 126 12.85 -2.39 -15.14
C ARG A 126 13.66 -1.15 -14.73
N ALA A 127 13.38 -0.56 -13.58
CA ALA A 127 14.06 0.64 -13.12
C ALA A 127 15.48 0.30 -12.63
N PRO A 128 16.47 1.17 -12.88
CA PRO A 128 17.81 1.02 -12.32
C PRO A 128 17.78 1.37 -10.82
N LEU A 129 17.38 0.40 -10.01
CA LEU A 129 17.29 0.53 -8.55
C LEU A 129 18.65 0.30 -7.90
N PRO A 130 18.96 1.03 -6.81
CA PRO A 130 20.16 0.77 -6.03
C PRO A 130 20.13 -0.63 -5.42
N GLN A 131 21.32 -1.23 -5.26
CA GLN A 131 21.44 -2.55 -4.65
C GLN A 131 21.05 -2.51 -3.17
N LEU A 132 20.35 -3.55 -2.72
CA LEU A 132 19.99 -3.66 -1.32
C LEU A 132 21.21 -4.09 -0.48
N VAL A 133 21.87 -3.12 0.17
CA VAL A 133 22.77 -3.36 1.30
C VAL A 133 22.07 -4.24 2.36
N HIS A 134 22.73 -5.28 2.88
CA HIS A 134 22.12 -6.24 3.82
C HIS A 134 20.80 -6.89 3.32
N ALA A 135 20.77 -7.32 2.05
CA ALA A 135 19.61 -8.00 1.46
C ALA A 135 19.01 -9.09 2.34
N THR A 136 19.84 -9.91 3.01
CA THR A 136 19.36 -10.95 3.94
C THR A 136 18.48 -10.38 5.05
N ARG A 137 18.94 -9.32 5.74
CA ARG A 137 18.16 -8.66 6.80
C ARG A 137 16.84 -8.12 6.26
N ARG A 138 16.86 -7.49 5.09
CA ARG A 138 15.66 -6.93 4.45
C ARG A 138 14.66 -8.00 4.03
N GLY A 139 15.14 -9.12 3.50
CA GLY A 139 14.29 -10.28 3.19
C GLY A 139 13.65 -10.86 4.45
N VAL A 140 14.42 -11.03 5.52
CA VAL A 140 13.90 -11.47 6.83
C VAL A 140 12.85 -10.49 7.37
N VAL A 141 13.08 -9.18 7.28
CA VAL A 141 12.09 -8.16 7.70
C VAL A 141 10.77 -8.34 6.95
N LEU A 142 10.79 -8.59 5.64
CA LEU A 142 9.55 -8.85 4.89
C LEU A 142 8.85 -10.14 5.38
N LEU A 143 9.59 -11.21 5.63
CA LEU A 143 9.01 -12.44 6.16
C LEU A 143 8.43 -12.24 7.56
N LEU A 144 9.08 -11.45 8.41
CA LEU A 144 8.55 -11.08 9.72
C LEU A 144 7.29 -10.22 9.61
N LEU A 145 7.21 -9.31 8.65
CA LEU A 145 5.99 -8.55 8.37
C LEU A 145 4.84 -9.47 7.92
N ALA A 146 5.12 -10.43 7.02
CA ALA A 146 4.12 -11.42 6.62
C ALA A 146 3.64 -12.27 7.80
N ALA A 147 4.56 -12.74 8.64
CA ALA A 147 4.26 -13.50 9.84
C ALA A 147 3.44 -12.67 10.85
N PHE A 148 3.77 -11.37 11.00
CA PHE A 148 3.02 -10.46 11.86
C PHE A 148 1.57 -10.28 11.38
N VAL A 149 1.36 -10.06 10.07
CA VAL A 149 0.00 -9.97 9.52
C VAL A 149 -0.75 -11.28 9.74
N LEU A 150 -0.14 -12.42 9.42
CA LEU A 150 -0.73 -13.74 9.66
C LEU A 150 -1.10 -13.95 11.14
N ALA A 151 -0.25 -13.53 12.06
CA ALA A 151 -0.48 -13.65 13.50
C ALA A 151 -1.74 -12.88 13.95
N ARG A 152 -2.06 -11.74 13.33
CA ARG A 152 -3.29 -11.00 13.62
C ARG A 152 -4.56 -11.78 13.29
N TYR A 153 -4.48 -12.74 12.36
CA TYR A 153 -5.61 -13.58 11.96
C TYR A 153 -5.64 -14.94 12.66
N LEU A 154 -4.75 -15.23 13.60
CA LEU A 154 -4.79 -16.48 14.36
C LEU A 154 -6.13 -16.71 15.09
N PRO A 155 -6.75 -15.71 15.75
CA PRO A 155 -8.07 -15.89 16.35
C PRO A 155 -9.15 -16.23 15.31
N ALA A 156 -9.10 -15.60 14.13
CA ALA A 156 -10.02 -15.86 13.04
C ALA A 156 -9.87 -17.29 12.48
N LEU A 157 -8.62 -17.75 12.30
CA LEU A 157 -8.33 -19.11 11.83
C LEU A 157 -8.75 -20.16 12.87
N ALA A 158 -8.46 -19.93 14.15
CA ALA A 158 -8.91 -20.80 15.24
C ALA A 158 -10.44 -20.84 15.34
N GLY A 159 -11.09 -19.68 15.20
CA GLY A 159 -12.55 -19.58 15.14
C GLY A 159 -13.14 -20.37 13.98
N GLY A 160 -12.55 -20.28 12.78
CA GLY A 160 -12.97 -21.05 11.60
C GLY A 160 -12.86 -22.57 11.78
N LEU A 161 -11.86 -23.06 12.53
CA LEU A 161 -11.72 -24.48 12.83
C LEU A 161 -12.70 -24.98 13.90
N THR A 162 -13.13 -24.09 14.80
CA THR A 162 -14.01 -24.43 15.93
C THR A 162 -15.48 -24.11 15.68
N GLY A 163 -15.79 -23.40 14.59
CA GLY A 163 -17.13 -22.87 14.33
C GLY A 163 -17.53 -21.74 15.27
N ALA A 164 -16.56 -21.05 15.88
CA ALA A 164 -16.83 -19.92 16.76
C ALA A 164 -17.48 -18.76 15.99
N GLU A 165 -18.37 -18.03 16.65
CA GLU A 165 -18.99 -16.84 16.07
C GLU A 165 -17.97 -15.73 15.86
N LEU A 166 -18.20 -14.89 14.84
CA LEU A 166 -17.46 -13.65 14.67
C LEU A 166 -17.70 -12.72 15.87
N SER A 167 -16.72 -11.83 16.14
CA SER A 167 -16.91 -10.77 17.12
C SER A 167 -18.11 -9.89 16.76
N GLY A 168 -18.69 -9.19 17.75
CA GLY A 168 -19.84 -8.31 17.53
C GLY A 168 -19.62 -7.34 16.37
N GLU A 169 -18.50 -6.63 16.40
CA GLU A 169 -18.06 -5.70 15.34
C GLU A 169 -18.11 -6.33 13.94
N PHE A 170 -17.58 -7.54 13.77
CA PHE A 170 -17.50 -8.19 12.46
C PHE A 170 -18.79 -8.90 12.05
N ARG A 171 -19.65 -9.28 12.99
CA ARG A 171 -21.00 -9.80 12.68
C ARG A 171 -21.90 -8.74 12.07
N GLU A 172 -21.70 -7.48 12.44
CA GLU A 172 -22.46 -6.35 11.92
C GLU A 172 -22.07 -5.98 10.48
N ALA A 173 -20.83 -6.29 10.07
CA ALA A 173 -20.32 -6.00 8.73
C ALA A 173 -19.51 -7.18 8.14
N PRO A 174 -20.14 -8.34 7.93
CA PRO A 174 -19.43 -9.57 7.58
C PRO A 174 -18.75 -9.49 6.21
N ALA A 175 -19.36 -8.79 5.25
CA ALA A 175 -18.77 -8.62 3.92
C ALA A 175 -17.47 -7.78 3.97
N PHE A 176 -17.43 -6.72 4.78
CA PHE A 176 -16.20 -5.97 5.03
C PHE A 176 -15.13 -6.88 5.64
N TYR A 177 -15.46 -7.53 6.75
CA TYR A 177 -14.53 -8.42 7.44
C TYR A 177 -13.93 -9.49 6.52
N TRP A 178 -14.76 -10.24 5.80
CA TRP A 178 -14.28 -11.30 4.91
C TRP A 178 -13.51 -10.79 3.71
N SER A 179 -13.88 -9.61 3.17
CA SER A 179 -13.09 -8.99 2.10
C SER A 179 -11.68 -8.62 2.57
N ILE A 180 -11.55 -8.09 3.80
CA ILE A 180 -10.25 -7.78 4.41
C ILE A 180 -9.45 -9.06 4.64
N VAL A 181 -10.05 -10.08 5.28
CA VAL A 181 -9.40 -11.39 5.52
C VAL A 181 -8.89 -12.00 4.21
N LEU A 182 -9.72 -12.00 3.17
CA LEU A 182 -9.35 -12.54 1.86
C LEU A 182 -8.19 -11.78 1.23
N LEU A 183 -8.21 -10.44 1.28
CA LEU A 183 -7.14 -9.64 0.70
C LEU A 183 -5.84 -9.79 1.50
N ASP A 184 -5.91 -9.77 2.82
CA ASP A 184 -4.73 -9.89 3.68
C ASP A 184 -4.09 -11.28 3.56
N LEU A 185 -4.85 -12.36 3.73
CA LEU A 185 -4.33 -13.72 3.72
C LEU A 185 -4.16 -14.30 2.32
N GLY A 186 -5.02 -13.93 1.38
CA GLY A 186 -5.00 -14.43 -0.01
C GLY A 186 -4.08 -13.66 -0.93
N VAL A 187 -3.77 -12.39 -0.61
CA VAL A 187 -2.95 -11.53 -1.50
C VAL A 187 -1.74 -10.96 -0.77
N VAL A 188 -1.93 -10.20 0.32
CA VAL A 188 -0.85 -9.43 0.95
C VAL A 188 0.21 -10.33 1.57
N VAL A 189 -0.18 -11.32 2.38
CA VAL A 189 0.75 -12.26 3.03
C VAL A 189 1.54 -13.06 1.98
N PRO A 190 0.90 -13.73 0.99
CA PRO A 190 1.63 -14.43 -0.07
C PRO A 190 2.58 -13.52 -0.86
N ALA A 191 2.13 -12.33 -1.27
CA ALA A 191 2.96 -11.38 -2.01
C ALA A 191 4.18 -10.94 -1.19
N THR A 192 4.00 -10.70 0.11
CA THR A 192 5.07 -10.32 1.04
C THR A 192 6.06 -11.46 1.24
N CYS A 193 5.59 -12.70 1.38
CA CYS A 193 6.45 -13.89 1.45
C CYS A 193 7.28 -14.05 0.17
N VAL A 194 6.64 -13.96 -1.01
CA VAL A 194 7.33 -14.05 -2.30
C VAL A 194 8.37 -12.94 -2.45
N ALA A 195 8.05 -11.70 -2.04
CA ALA A 195 9.00 -10.60 -2.04
C ALA A 195 10.19 -10.86 -1.10
N GLY A 196 9.93 -11.33 0.12
CA GLY A 196 10.97 -11.71 1.09
C GLY A 196 11.91 -12.79 0.54
N LEU A 197 11.35 -13.88 0.01
CA LEU A 197 12.11 -14.96 -0.60
C LEU A 197 12.88 -14.50 -1.85
N ALA A 198 12.31 -13.63 -2.68
CA ALA A 198 12.98 -13.06 -3.84
C ALA A 198 14.19 -12.20 -3.43
N VAL A 199 14.09 -11.43 -2.35
CA VAL A 199 15.21 -10.67 -1.79
C VAL A 199 16.28 -11.59 -1.22
N LEU A 200 15.90 -12.62 -0.43
CA LEU A 200 16.83 -13.59 0.13
C LEU A 200 17.57 -14.38 -0.96
N GLY A 201 16.84 -14.82 -1.99
CA GLY A 201 17.37 -15.53 -3.13
C GLY A 201 18.05 -14.65 -4.18
N ARG A 202 18.25 -13.35 -3.90
CA ARG A 202 18.88 -12.36 -4.80
C ARG A 202 18.30 -12.40 -6.23
N ARG A 203 16.98 -12.60 -6.34
CA ARG A 203 16.30 -12.65 -7.64
C ARG A 203 16.29 -11.25 -8.29
N PRO A 204 16.28 -11.15 -9.63
CA PRO A 204 16.32 -9.86 -10.33
C PRO A 204 15.23 -8.88 -9.90
N ALA A 205 14.03 -9.40 -9.61
CA ALA A 205 12.89 -8.58 -9.15
C ALA A 205 12.87 -8.32 -7.64
N GLY A 206 13.83 -8.82 -6.86
CA GLY A 206 13.82 -8.75 -5.39
C GLY A 206 13.83 -7.33 -4.85
N THR A 207 14.70 -6.45 -5.38
CA THR A 207 14.75 -5.03 -4.98
C THR A 207 13.45 -4.30 -5.32
N ALA A 208 12.88 -4.56 -6.50
CA ALA A 208 11.60 -3.99 -6.89
C ALA A 208 10.47 -4.46 -5.95
N ALA A 209 10.42 -5.75 -5.65
CA ALA A 209 9.44 -6.34 -4.74
C ALA A 209 9.55 -5.75 -3.32
N TYR A 210 10.78 -5.54 -2.84
CA TYR A 210 11.04 -4.90 -1.56
C TYR A 210 10.42 -3.50 -1.47
N TYR A 211 10.71 -2.62 -2.42
CA TYR A 211 10.16 -1.26 -2.41
C TYR A 211 8.65 -1.22 -2.63
N ALA A 212 8.11 -2.13 -3.46
CA ALA A 212 6.68 -2.27 -3.67
C ALA A 212 5.94 -2.60 -2.37
N VAL A 213 6.38 -3.67 -1.69
CA VAL A 213 5.79 -4.13 -0.42
C VAL A 213 6.00 -3.10 0.69
N LEU A 214 7.21 -2.51 0.79
CA LEU A 214 7.48 -1.50 1.79
C LEU A 214 6.65 -0.23 1.59
N GLY A 215 6.44 0.20 0.35
CA GLY A 215 5.59 1.35 0.02
C GLY A 215 4.13 1.12 0.39
N TRP A 216 3.63 -0.10 0.20
CA TRP A 216 2.30 -0.51 0.65
C TRP A 216 2.17 -0.49 2.18
N PHE A 217 3.10 -1.15 2.88
CA PHE A 217 3.12 -1.21 4.35
C PHE A 217 3.43 0.13 5.02
N ALA A 218 3.89 1.14 4.28
CA ALA A 218 4.03 2.50 4.79
C ALA A 218 2.68 3.20 4.98
N LEU A 219 1.61 2.74 4.33
CA LEU A 219 0.29 3.39 4.32
C LEU A 219 -0.76 2.68 5.17
N VAL A 220 -0.67 1.35 5.28
CA VAL A 220 -1.65 0.55 6.03
C VAL A 220 -1.63 0.86 7.55
N PRO A 221 -0.50 0.81 8.26
CA PRO A 221 -0.50 1.07 9.70
C PRO A 221 -1.01 2.48 10.07
N PRO A 222 -0.61 3.58 9.38
CA PRO A 222 -1.23 4.88 9.60
C PRO A 222 -2.75 4.87 9.39
N SER A 223 -3.24 4.09 8.41
CA SER A 223 -4.68 3.94 8.18
C SER A 223 -5.39 3.29 9.36
N VAL A 224 -4.87 2.16 9.86
CA VAL A 224 -5.46 1.47 11.02
C VAL A 224 -5.36 2.32 12.29
N ALA A 225 -4.27 3.07 12.46
CA ALA A 225 -4.14 4.01 13.57
C ALA A 225 -5.16 5.17 13.48
N SER A 226 -5.40 5.69 12.27
CA SER A 226 -6.40 6.73 12.01
C SER A 226 -7.83 6.23 12.25
N MET A 227 -8.16 5.01 11.83
CA MET A 227 -9.43 4.35 12.18
C MET A 227 -9.62 4.30 13.70
N ALA A 228 -8.63 3.78 14.42
CA ALA A 228 -8.68 3.68 15.88
C ALA A 228 -8.80 5.05 16.54
N ALA A 229 -8.16 6.08 16.00
CA ALA A 229 -8.27 7.45 16.48
C ALA A 229 -9.71 7.96 16.36
N VAL A 230 -10.33 7.81 15.17
CA VAL A 230 -11.72 8.25 14.94
C VAL A 230 -12.70 7.46 15.82
N MET A 231 -12.52 6.15 15.95
CA MET A 231 -13.34 5.32 16.82
C MET A 231 -13.26 5.79 18.29
N VAL A 232 -12.07 6.11 18.78
CA VAL A 232 -11.88 6.66 20.15
C VAL A 232 -12.54 8.03 20.29
N VAL A 233 -12.37 8.92 19.30
CA VAL A 233 -12.93 10.29 19.34
C VAL A 233 -14.46 10.28 19.28
N ARG A 234 -15.06 9.27 18.66
CA ARG A 234 -16.52 9.13 18.50
C ARG A 234 -17.16 8.16 19.49
N ASP A 235 -16.46 7.81 20.57
CA ASP A 235 -16.95 6.92 21.63
C ASP A 235 -17.51 5.59 21.10
N ASP A 236 -16.85 5.03 20.08
CA ASP A 236 -17.26 3.77 19.45
C ASP A 236 -17.21 2.61 20.47
N PRO A 237 -18.22 1.74 20.55
CA PRO A 237 -18.27 0.65 21.51
C PRO A 237 -17.12 -0.37 21.36
N TYR A 238 -16.48 -0.42 20.19
CA TYR A 238 -15.33 -1.29 19.92
C TYR A 238 -13.99 -0.55 20.01
N ALA A 239 -13.97 0.74 20.38
CA ALA A 239 -12.75 1.51 20.54
C ALA A 239 -11.92 1.07 21.74
N SER A 240 -10.60 1.18 21.63
CA SER A 240 -9.67 0.97 22.73
C SER A 240 -8.53 1.99 22.65
N MET A 241 -8.38 2.81 23.69
CA MET A 241 -7.28 3.77 23.80
C MET A 241 -5.91 3.07 23.78
N GLY A 242 -5.81 1.90 24.43
CA GLY A 242 -4.59 1.09 24.41
C GLY A 242 -4.24 0.60 23.00
N THR A 243 -5.23 0.11 22.26
CA THR A 243 -5.06 -0.31 20.86
C THR A 243 -4.67 0.86 19.97
N PHE A 244 -5.33 2.03 20.12
CA PHE A 244 -4.99 3.25 19.39
C PHE A 244 -3.54 3.69 19.65
N ALA A 245 -3.12 3.77 20.91
CA ALA A 245 -1.75 4.15 21.26
C ALA A 245 -0.71 3.18 20.68
N PHE A 246 -0.95 1.88 20.80
CA PHE A 246 -0.08 0.85 20.23
C PHE A 246 0.04 0.96 18.70
N LEU A 247 -1.10 1.08 18.01
CA LEU A 247 -1.13 1.20 16.54
C LEU A 247 -0.44 2.48 16.07
N THR A 248 -0.59 3.58 16.79
CA THR A 248 0.06 4.86 16.46
C THR A 248 1.59 4.73 16.55
N VAL A 249 2.11 4.14 17.61
CA VAL A 249 3.56 3.91 17.76
C VAL A 249 4.08 3.00 16.65
N ALA A 250 3.38 1.90 16.37
CA ALA A 250 3.72 0.98 15.29
C ALA A 250 3.71 1.70 13.92
N ALA A 251 2.71 2.53 13.67
CA ALA A 251 2.59 3.31 12.43
C ALA A 251 3.73 4.29 12.24
N LEU A 252 4.11 5.04 13.28
CA LEU A 252 5.24 5.97 13.23
C LEU A 252 6.57 5.23 13.00
N ALA A 253 6.78 4.10 13.68
CA ALA A 253 7.98 3.30 13.50
C ALA A 253 8.10 2.76 12.06
N MET A 254 7.01 2.22 11.51
CA MET A 254 6.98 1.70 10.14
C MET A 254 7.12 2.81 9.09
N ALA A 255 6.43 3.94 9.27
CA ALA A 255 6.55 5.09 8.39
C ALA A 255 7.97 5.67 8.39
N GLY A 256 8.60 5.79 9.57
CA GLY A 256 9.98 6.23 9.72
C GLY A 256 10.98 5.29 9.04
N PHE A 257 10.80 3.98 9.23
CA PHE A 257 11.61 2.96 8.55
C PHE A 257 11.46 3.02 7.03
N ALA A 258 10.23 3.09 6.53
CA ALA A 258 9.95 3.20 5.10
C ALA A 258 10.55 4.49 4.51
N ALA A 259 10.39 5.64 5.18
CA ALA A 259 10.95 6.91 4.74
C ALA A 259 12.49 6.83 4.65
N ALA A 260 13.15 6.22 5.62
CA ALA A 260 14.61 6.05 5.60
C ALA A 260 15.10 5.19 4.43
N GLU A 261 14.35 4.14 4.08
CA GLU A 261 14.65 3.25 2.95
C GLU A 261 14.36 3.92 1.59
N PHE A 262 13.23 4.62 1.47
CA PHE A 262 12.89 5.37 0.27
C PHE A 262 13.83 6.56 0.03
N ARG A 263 14.34 7.21 1.09
CA ARG A 263 15.33 8.30 0.98
C ARG A 263 16.56 7.89 0.17
N ARG A 264 16.99 6.63 0.26
CA ARG A 264 18.14 6.10 -0.51
C ARG A 264 17.92 6.19 -2.02
N LEU A 265 16.67 6.01 -2.48
CA LEU A 265 16.31 6.14 -3.90
C LEU A 265 16.54 7.56 -4.44
N PHE A 266 16.54 8.57 -3.58
CA PHE A 266 16.77 9.97 -3.96
C PHE A 266 18.23 10.39 -3.81
N LEU A 267 18.98 9.78 -2.89
CA LEU A 267 20.35 10.19 -2.57
C LEU A 267 21.43 9.49 -3.40
N GLU A 268 21.27 8.20 -3.73
CA GLU A 268 22.34 7.45 -4.40
C GLU A 268 22.39 7.81 -5.89
N ARG A 269 23.41 8.55 -6.35
CA ARG A 269 23.59 8.80 -7.80
C ARG A 269 23.68 7.47 -8.55
N ALA A 270 22.94 7.33 -9.65
CA ALA A 270 23.18 6.21 -10.56
C ALA A 270 24.63 6.29 -11.04
N PRO A 271 25.38 5.17 -11.12
CA PRO A 271 26.71 5.21 -11.70
C PRO A 271 26.60 5.77 -13.13
N ASP A 272 27.35 6.83 -13.41
CA ASP A 272 27.37 7.44 -14.73
C ASP A 272 27.71 6.38 -15.77
N ARG A 273 26.90 6.27 -16.84
CA ARG A 273 27.16 5.34 -17.95
C ARG A 273 28.56 5.52 -18.55
N VAL A 274 29.12 6.72 -18.43
CA VAL A 274 30.48 7.07 -18.84
C VAL A 274 31.52 6.34 -17.98
N SER A 275 31.30 6.20 -16.67
CA SER A 275 32.26 5.53 -15.77
C SER A 275 32.35 4.03 -16.04
N VAL A 276 31.25 3.39 -16.48
CA VAL A 276 31.24 1.96 -16.85
C VAL A 276 31.93 1.73 -18.20
N ALA A 277 31.69 2.60 -19.18
CA ALA A 277 32.38 2.53 -20.47
C ALA A 277 33.89 2.80 -20.34
N THR A 278 34.28 3.73 -19.46
CA THR A 278 35.70 4.04 -19.19
C THR A 278 36.39 2.90 -18.45
N ALA A 279 35.72 2.27 -17.47
CA ALA A 279 36.24 1.12 -16.75
C ALA A 279 36.37 -0.15 -17.62
N LEU A 280 35.50 -0.33 -18.61
CA LEU A 280 35.61 -1.40 -19.61
C LEU A 280 36.68 -1.11 -20.67
N ALA A 281 36.93 0.17 -20.99
CA ALA A 281 38.00 0.60 -21.89
C ALA A 281 39.39 0.53 -21.25
N SER A 282 39.49 0.62 -19.92
CA SER A 282 40.75 0.53 -19.16
C SER A 282 41.07 -0.91 -18.70
N GLY A 283 40.67 -1.93 -19.47
CA GLY A 283 41.05 -3.32 -19.21
C GLY A 283 42.57 -3.50 -19.05
N PRO A 284 43.02 -4.52 -18.30
CA PRO A 284 44.40 -4.61 -17.80
C PRO A 284 45.38 -4.58 -18.98
N GLY A 285 46.21 -3.54 -18.99
CA GLY A 285 47.32 -3.44 -19.92
C GLY A 285 48.14 -4.71 -19.87
N SER A 286 48.39 -5.27 -21.05
CA SER A 286 49.43 -6.23 -21.34
C SER A 286 50.77 -5.72 -20.80
N GLY A 287 51.06 -6.04 -19.55
CA GLY A 287 52.39 -5.93 -18.97
C GLY A 287 53.21 -7.11 -19.45
N GLU A 288 53.78 -7.00 -20.65
CA GLU A 288 55.00 -7.73 -20.98
C GLU A 288 56.08 -7.34 -19.97
N LYS A 289 56.58 -8.34 -19.23
CA LYS A 289 58.00 -8.68 -19.13
C LYS A 289 58.14 -10.07 -18.53
#